data_AF-A0A925Z3H9-F1
#
_entry.id   AF-A0A925Z3H9-F1
#
_cell.length_a   1.000
_cell.length_b   1.000
_cell.length_c   1.000
_cell.angle_alpha   90.00
_cell.angle_beta   90.00
_cell.angle_gamma   90.00
#
_symmetry.space_group_name_H-M   'P 1'
#
loop_
_entity.id
_entity.type
_entity.pdbx_description
1 polymer ?
#
loop_
_entity_poly.entity_id
_entity_poly.type
_entity_poly.pdbx_seq_one_letter_code
_entity_poly.pdbx_strand_id
1 'polypeptide(L)'
;MPQLNIGDFAPQLIWLAIVFVALYLAMANIALPRIGEVIDERNARINGDIAAAQSLKAQTEAAINAYEQALADARARGAVIVGKTRDDLSAKMAADRSALDRDIAAKNAEAEARILALKADSVEKVQVIARDAASAVIEKILGSAAAKTDVDAALASVAAR
;
A
#
# COMPACT_ATOMS: atom_id res chain seq x y z
N MET A 1 82.43 73.86 6.75
CA MET A 1 82.21 72.41 6.54
C MET A 1 81.81 72.22 5.09
N PRO A 2 82.63 71.56 4.25
CA PRO A 2 82.44 71.49 2.79
C PRO A 2 81.20 70.70 2.31
N GLN A 3 80.37 70.20 3.23
CA GLN A 3 79.19 69.36 2.98
C GLN A 3 77.89 70.11 2.66
N LEU A 4 77.89 71.44 2.52
CA LEU A 4 76.72 72.25 2.14
C LEU A 4 77.03 73.18 0.93
N ASN A 5 77.74 72.67 -0.08
CA ASN A 5 77.90 73.37 -1.36
C ASN A 5 76.65 73.14 -2.24
N ILE A 6 75.83 74.16 -2.41
CA ILE A 6 74.54 74.12 -3.14
C ILE A 6 74.71 73.66 -4.62
N GLY A 7 75.90 73.87 -5.20
CA GLY A 7 76.22 73.48 -6.58
C GLY A 7 76.18 71.96 -6.84
N ASP A 8 76.43 71.12 -5.83
CA ASP A 8 76.49 69.66 -5.97
C ASP A 8 75.12 68.98 -5.82
N PHE A 9 74.10 69.71 -5.32
CA PHE A 9 72.75 69.17 -5.10
C PHE A 9 71.96 69.01 -6.40
N ALA A 10 72.17 69.87 -7.39
CA ALA A 10 71.40 69.83 -8.64
C ALA A 10 71.65 68.53 -9.46
N PRO A 11 72.90 68.09 -9.68
CA PRO A 11 73.16 66.80 -10.32
C PRO A 11 72.60 65.60 -9.53
N GLN A 12 72.67 65.65 -8.20
CA GLN A 12 72.13 64.60 -7.34
C GLN A 12 70.60 64.51 -7.41
N LEU A 13 69.89 65.63 -7.48
CA LEU A 13 68.44 65.68 -7.67
C LEU A 13 68.01 65.16 -9.04
N ILE A 14 68.77 65.47 -10.11
CA ILE A 14 68.49 64.94 -11.45
C ILE A 14 68.64 63.42 -11.48
N TRP A 15 69.72 62.88 -10.91
CA TRP A 15 69.92 61.43 -10.84
C TRP A 15 68.89 60.73 -9.95
N LEU A 16 68.53 61.34 -8.81
CA LEU A 16 67.44 60.87 -7.95
C LEU A 16 66.13 60.78 -8.75
N ALA A 17 65.78 61.83 -9.51
CA ALA A 17 64.58 61.83 -10.33
C ALA A 17 64.60 60.72 -11.40
N ILE A 18 65.73 60.51 -12.07
CA ILE A 18 65.90 59.44 -13.07
C ILE A 18 65.68 58.06 -12.43
N VAL A 19 66.36 57.77 -11.32
CA VAL A 19 66.24 56.49 -10.62
C VAL A 19 64.83 56.30 -10.07
N PHE A 20 64.23 57.35 -9.52
CA PHE A 20 62.87 57.31 -9.00
C PHE A 20 61.85 57.00 -10.11
N VAL A 21 61.96 57.66 -11.28
CA VAL A 21 61.10 57.37 -12.42
C VAL A 21 61.31 55.95 -12.93
N ALA A 22 62.56 55.48 -13.03
CA ALA A 22 62.86 54.10 -13.44
C ALA A 22 62.24 53.08 -12.47
N LEU A 23 62.38 53.31 -11.15
CA LEU A 23 61.77 52.47 -10.11
C LEU A 23 60.23 52.52 -10.16
N TYR A 24 59.64 53.70 -10.36
CA TYR A 24 58.20 53.89 -10.50
C TYR A 24 57.65 53.08 -11.67
N LEU A 25 58.29 53.15 -12.83
CA LEU A 25 57.89 52.39 -14.01
C LEU A 25 58.07 50.87 -13.79
N ALA A 26 59.13 50.44 -13.12
CA ALA A 26 59.31 49.03 -12.76
C ALA A 26 58.20 48.54 -11.81
N MET A 27 57.83 49.35 -10.81
CA MET A 27 56.73 49.03 -9.90
C MET A 27 55.38 49.00 -10.62
N ALA A 28 55.12 50.00 -11.48
CA ALA A 28 53.87 50.13 -12.22
C ALA A 28 53.68 48.98 -13.22
N ASN A 29 54.73 48.58 -13.93
CA ASN A 29 54.64 47.60 -15.01
C ASN A 29 54.92 46.16 -14.58
N ILE A 30 55.51 45.91 -13.40
CA ILE A 30 55.91 44.56 -12.98
C ILE A 30 55.31 44.21 -11.62
N ALA A 31 55.50 45.04 -10.59
CA ALA A 31 55.10 44.69 -9.23
C ALA A 31 53.57 44.75 -9.04
N LEU A 32 52.95 45.86 -9.43
CA LEU A 32 51.49 46.05 -9.34
C LEU A 32 50.69 45.01 -10.15
N PRO A 33 51.00 44.72 -11.44
CA PRO A 33 50.22 43.74 -12.19
C PRO A 33 50.33 42.33 -11.59
N ARG A 34 51.50 41.91 -11.11
CA ARG A 34 51.66 40.61 -10.43
C ARG A 34 50.81 40.49 -9.16
N ILE A 35 50.69 41.56 -8.38
CA ILE A 35 49.84 41.58 -7.18
C ILE A 35 48.36 41.55 -7.59
N GLY A 36 47.99 42.29 -8.64
CA GLY A 36 46.64 42.28 -9.21
C GLY A 36 46.22 40.88 -9.67
N GLU A 37 47.07 40.19 -10.43
CA GLU A 37 46.82 38.82 -10.89
C GLU A 37 46.53 37.85 -9.75
N VAL A 38 47.31 37.90 -8.66
CA VAL A 38 47.10 37.03 -7.49
C VAL A 38 45.78 37.35 -6.78
N ILE A 39 45.42 38.63 -6.68
CA ILE A 39 44.14 39.05 -6.07
C ILE A 39 42.97 38.56 -6.93
N ASP A 40 43.04 38.76 -8.24
CA ASP A 40 42.01 38.35 -9.18
C ASP A 40 41.85 36.83 -9.23
N GLU A 41 42.96 36.09 -9.21
CA GLU A 41 42.95 34.62 -9.16
C GLU A 41 42.27 34.12 -7.87
N ARG A 42 42.59 34.72 -6.72
CA ARG A 42 41.93 34.36 -5.45
C ARG A 42 40.44 34.71 -5.48
N ASN A 43 40.08 35.89 -5.97
CA ASN A 43 38.68 36.29 -6.10
C ASN A 43 37.91 35.36 -7.04
N ALA A 44 38.51 34.97 -8.17
CA ALA A 44 37.93 34.03 -9.11
C ALA A 44 37.71 32.65 -8.49
N ARG A 45 38.69 32.12 -7.74
CA ARG A 45 38.54 30.86 -7.00
C ARG A 45 37.44 30.93 -5.96
N ILE A 46 37.42 31.97 -5.12
CA ILE A 46 36.40 32.16 -4.08
C ILE A 46 35.00 32.23 -4.70
N ASN A 47 34.83 33.03 -5.77
CA ASN A 47 33.55 33.15 -6.46
C ASN A 47 33.14 31.82 -7.12
N GLY A 48 34.10 31.09 -7.69
CA GLY A 48 33.88 29.75 -8.23
C GLY A 48 33.40 28.77 -7.16
N ASP A 49 34.06 28.74 -6.01
CA ASP A 49 33.69 27.87 -4.88
C ASP A 49 32.31 28.23 -4.31
N ILE A 50 31.99 29.54 -4.18
CA ILE A 50 30.67 30.01 -3.76
C ILE A 50 29.60 29.59 -4.76
N ALA A 51 29.84 29.77 -6.06
CA ALA A 51 28.89 29.38 -7.10
C ALA A 51 28.66 27.86 -7.12
N ALA A 52 29.72 27.08 -6.98
CA ALA A 52 29.64 25.63 -6.87
C ALA A 52 28.85 25.20 -5.63
N ALA A 53 29.13 25.80 -4.47
CA ALA A 53 28.40 25.54 -3.23
C ALA A 53 26.90 25.89 -3.34
N GLN A 54 26.57 27.03 -3.96
CA GLN A 54 25.18 27.42 -4.21
C GLN A 54 24.47 26.43 -5.16
N SER A 55 25.14 26.00 -6.23
CA SER A 55 24.60 24.99 -7.16
C SER A 55 24.36 23.65 -6.47
N LEU A 56 25.33 23.16 -5.68
CA LEU A 56 25.22 21.94 -4.89
C LEU A 56 24.07 22.03 -3.88
N LYS A 57 23.93 23.17 -3.20
CA LYS A 57 22.82 23.43 -2.29
C LYS A 57 21.47 23.37 -3.01
N ALA A 58 21.34 24.07 -4.14
CA ALA A 58 20.11 24.08 -4.93
C ALA A 58 19.74 22.68 -5.45
N GLN A 59 20.73 21.91 -5.92
CA GLN A 59 20.52 20.51 -6.34
C GLN A 59 20.08 19.63 -5.17
N THR A 60 20.66 19.82 -3.98
CA THR A 60 20.28 19.08 -2.78
C THR A 60 18.86 19.42 -2.34
N GLU A 61 18.50 20.70 -2.30
CA GLU A 61 17.13 21.15 -1.98
C GLU A 61 16.11 20.59 -2.98
N ALA A 62 16.43 20.61 -4.28
CA ALA A 62 15.59 20.02 -5.32
C ALA A 62 15.42 18.49 -5.13
N ALA A 63 16.51 17.78 -4.80
CA ALA A 63 16.48 16.36 -4.53
C ALA A 63 15.66 16.00 -3.28
N ILE A 64 15.79 16.79 -2.20
CA ILE A 64 14.99 16.63 -0.97
C ILE A 64 13.51 16.84 -1.29
N ASN A 65 13.15 17.91 -2.00
CA ASN A 65 11.77 18.20 -2.36
C ASN A 65 11.16 17.08 -3.23
N ALA A 66 11.91 16.59 -4.22
CA ALA A 66 11.47 15.50 -5.07
C ALA A 66 11.28 14.19 -4.28
N TYR A 67 12.20 13.90 -3.34
CA TYR A 67 12.10 12.74 -2.46
C TYR A 67 10.88 12.83 -1.53
N GLU A 68 10.65 13.97 -0.89
CA GLU A 68 9.50 14.20 -0.02
C GLU A 68 8.18 14.09 -0.80
N GLN A 69 8.12 14.64 -2.00
CA GLN A 69 6.95 14.51 -2.87
C GLN A 69 6.71 13.05 -3.28
N ALA A 70 7.76 12.32 -3.69
CA ALA A 70 7.65 10.91 -4.03
C ALA A 70 7.17 10.07 -2.84
N LEU A 71 7.64 10.38 -1.62
CA LEU A 71 7.21 9.72 -0.38
C LEU A 71 5.75 10.03 -0.05
N ALA A 72 5.32 11.28 -0.20
CA ALA A 72 3.93 11.69 -0.01
C ALA A 72 2.99 10.97 -1.02
N ASP A 73 3.36 10.94 -2.29
CA ASP A 73 2.62 10.25 -3.34
C ASP A 73 2.57 8.73 -3.12
N ALA A 74 3.66 8.13 -2.65
CA ALA A 74 3.69 6.71 -2.30
C ALA A 74 2.74 6.39 -1.14
N ARG A 75 2.73 7.23 -0.08
CA ARG A 75 1.79 7.08 1.05
C ARG A 75 0.34 7.27 0.62
N ALA A 76 0.05 8.26 -0.20
CA ALA A 76 -1.29 8.50 -0.73
C ALA A 76 -1.77 7.32 -1.58
N ARG A 77 -0.93 6.83 -2.49
CA ARG A 77 -1.24 5.62 -3.29
C ARG A 77 -1.46 4.39 -2.41
N GLY A 78 -0.62 4.20 -1.39
CA GLY A 78 -0.79 3.11 -0.42
C GLY A 78 -2.14 3.17 0.30
N ALA A 79 -2.54 4.35 0.77
CA ALA A 79 -3.84 4.56 1.42
C ALA A 79 -5.02 4.25 0.48
N VAL A 80 -4.93 4.68 -0.78
CA VAL A 80 -5.95 4.37 -1.81
C VAL A 80 -6.05 2.87 -2.07
N ILE A 81 -4.91 2.18 -2.22
CA ILE A 81 -4.88 0.73 -2.45
C ILE A 81 -5.51 -0.01 -1.26
N VAL A 82 -5.16 0.35 -0.03
CA VAL A 82 -5.74 -0.26 1.18
C VAL A 82 -7.25 -0.01 1.26
N GLY A 83 -7.70 1.22 0.99
CA GLY A 83 -9.12 1.56 0.95
C GLY A 83 -9.87 0.71 -0.06
N LYS A 84 -9.41 0.72 -1.33
CA LYS A 84 -10.02 -0.06 -2.40
C LYS A 84 -10.04 -1.56 -2.12
N THR A 85 -8.96 -2.10 -1.55
CA THR A 85 -8.86 -3.52 -1.21
C THR A 85 -9.85 -3.90 -0.10
N ARG A 86 -10.06 -3.02 0.89
CA ARG A 86 -11.07 -3.23 1.95
C ARG A 86 -12.48 -3.22 1.37
N ASP A 87 -12.78 -2.29 0.48
CA ASP A 87 -14.09 -2.18 -0.16
C ASP A 87 -14.36 -3.42 -1.04
N ASP A 88 -13.41 -3.80 -1.89
CA ASP A 88 -13.50 -4.98 -2.75
C ASP A 88 -13.65 -6.27 -1.92
N LEU A 89 -12.91 -6.41 -0.82
CA LEU A 89 -13.00 -7.56 0.07
C LEU A 89 -14.35 -7.61 0.80
N SER A 90 -14.84 -6.46 1.28
CA SER A 90 -16.15 -6.37 1.93
C SER A 90 -17.27 -6.77 0.97
N ALA A 91 -17.22 -6.28 -0.28
CA ALA A 91 -18.17 -6.64 -1.33
C ALA A 91 -18.13 -8.15 -1.64
N LYS A 92 -16.94 -8.74 -1.78
CA LYS A 92 -16.78 -10.19 -1.99
C LYS A 92 -17.34 -11.01 -0.83
N MET A 93 -17.01 -10.64 0.41
CA MET A 93 -17.54 -11.32 1.60
C MET A 93 -19.07 -11.26 1.65
N ALA A 94 -19.67 -10.11 1.32
CA ALA A 94 -21.12 -9.98 1.28
C ALA A 94 -21.75 -10.86 0.19
N ALA A 95 -21.14 -10.93 -0.99
CA ALA A 95 -21.58 -11.79 -2.09
C ALA A 95 -21.47 -13.29 -1.71
N ASP A 96 -20.33 -13.71 -1.17
CA ASP A 96 -20.09 -15.09 -0.73
C ASP A 96 -21.05 -15.49 0.39
N ARG A 97 -21.30 -14.58 1.35
CA ARG A 97 -22.30 -14.78 2.42
C ARG A 97 -23.69 -15.02 1.83
N SER A 98 -24.12 -14.16 0.90
CA SER A 98 -25.42 -14.29 0.25
C SER A 98 -25.56 -15.55 -0.59
N ALA A 99 -24.48 -16.00 -1.24
CA ALA A 99 -24.47 -17.27 -1.97
C ALA A 99 -24.57 -18.45 -1.00
N LEU A 100 -23.79 -18.46 0.07
CA LEU A 100 -23.81 -19.50 1.09
C LEU A 100 -25.17 -19.61 1.78
N ASP A 101 -25.78 -18.48 2.14
CA ASP A 101 -27.11 -18.46 2.77
C ASP A 101 -28.18 -19.05 1.84
N ARG A 102 -28.09 -18.80 0.52
CA ARG A 102 -28.97 -19.43 -0.49
C ARG A 102 -28.75 -20.94 -0.58
N ASP A 103 -27.50 -21.39 -0.61
CA ASP A 103 -27.17 -22.81 -0.67
C ASP A 103 -27.64 -23.56 0.58
N ILE A 104 -27.47 -22.96 1.77
CA ILE A 104 -27.96 -23.51 3.03
C ILE A 104 -29.49 -23.60 3.01
N ALA A 105 -30.18 -22.55 2.57
CA ALA A 105 -31.64 -22.56 2.45
C ALA A 105 -32.14 -23.66 1.50
N ALA A 106 -31.49 -23.84 0.35
CA ALA A 106 -31.81 -24.89 -0.60
C ALA A 106 -31.60 -26.30 0.00
N LYS A 107 -30.48 -26.53 0.68
CA LYS A 107 -30.19 -27.81 1.36
C LYS A 107 -31.19 -28.11 2.47
N ASN A 108 -31.60 -27.11 3.24
CA ASN A 108 -32.61 -27.26 4.27
C ASN A 108 -33.96 -27.64 3.67
N ALA A 109 -34.39 -26.96 2.60
CA ALA A 109 -35.63 -27.29 1.91
C ALA A 109 -35.62 -28.72 1.33
N GLU A 110 -34.50 -29.14 0.74
CA GLU A 110 -34.32 -30.51 0.23
C GLU A 110 -34.35 -31.56 1.37
N ALA A 111 -33.70 -31.27 2.50
CA ALA A 111 -33.73 -32.13 3.68
C ALA A 111 -35.14 -32.24 4.28
N GLU A 112 -35.87 -31.13 4.40
CA GLU A 112 -37.26 -31.10 4.86
C GLU A 112 -38.17 -31.93 3.94
N ALA A 113 -38.03 -31.77 2.62
CA ALA A 113 -38.79 -32.57 1.66
C ALA A 113 -38.49 -34.08 1.78
N ARG A 114 -37.22 -34.45 1.95
CA ARG A 114 -36.82 -35.85 2.19
C ARG A 114 -37.39 -36.41 3.49
N ILE A 115 -37.36 -35.63 4.57
CA ILE A 115 -37.94 -36.03 5.87
C ILE A 115 -39.44 -36.24 5.75
N LEU A 116 -40.16 -35.35 5.06
CA LEU A 116 -41.61 -35.48 4.84
C LEU A 116 -41.94 -36.72 4.00
N ALA A 117 -41.20 -36.97 2.92
CA ALA A 117 -41.37 -38.16 2.10
C ALA A 117 -41.11 -39.45 2.90
N LEU A 118 -40.02 -39.50 3.66
CA LEU A 118 -39.70 -40.64 4.52
C LEU A 118 -40.74 -40.85 5.62
N LYS A 119 -41.28 -39.78 6.20
CA LYS A 119 -42.36 -39.84 7.19
C LYS A 119 -43.62 -40.45 6.57
N ALA A 120 -44.01 -40.03 5.36
CA ALA A 120 -45.16 -40.58 4.66
C ALA A 120 -45.00 -42.08 4.37
N ASP A 121 -43.87 -42.48 3.78
CA ASP A 121 -43.53 -43.88 3.50
C ASP A 121 -43.47 -44.74 4.79
N SER A 122 -42.93 -44.18 5.88
CA SER A 122 -42.86 -44.88 7.17
C SER A 122 -44.24 -45.13 7.76
N VAL A 123 -45.17 -44.17 7.67
CA VAL A 123 -46.55 -44.35 8.14
C VAL A 123 -47.25 -45.45 7.36
N GLU A 124 -47.07 -45.52 6.04
CA GLU A 124 -47.60 -46.60 5.20
C GLU A 124 -47.03 -47.97 5.60
N LYS A 125 -45.70 -48.07 5.74
CA LYS A 125 -45.04 -49.31 6.18
C LYS A 125 -45.50 -49.77 7.56
N VAL A 126 -45.67 -48.85 8.51
CA VAL A 126 -46.19 -49.17 9.85
C VAL A 126 -47.61 -49.72 9.77
N GLN A 127 -48.48 -49.18 8.91
CA GLN A 127 -49.84 -49.71 8.72
C GLN A 127 -49.82 -51.13 8.15
N VAL A 128 -48.94 -51.43 7.19
CA VAL A 128 -48.78 -52.79 6.64
C VAL A 128 -48.30 -53.75 7.71
N ILE A 129 -47.23 -53.40 8.44
CA ILE A 129 -46.69 -54.25 9.53
C ILE A 129 -47.76 -54.47 10.62
N ALA A 130 -48.56 -53.45 10.95
CA ALA A 130 -49.64 -53.57 11.92
C ALA A 130 -50.75 -54.53 11.43
N ARG A 131 -51.14 -54.47 10.15
CA ARG A 131 -52.10 -55.42 9.54
C ARG A 131 -51.56 -56.84 9.56
N ASP A 132 -50.30 -57.03 9.17
CA ASP A 132 -49.65 -58.34 9.13
C ASP A 132 -49.54 -58.94 10.54
N ALA A 133 -49.09 -58.15 11.52
CA ALA A 133 -49.00 -58.58 12.91
C ALA A 133 -50.38 -58.90 13.51
N ALA A 134 -51.40 -58.07 13.27
CA ALA A 134 -52.76 -58.32 13.73
C ALA A 134 -53.33 -59.61 13.11
N SER A 135 -53.15 -59.81 11.80
CA SER A 135 -53.61 -61.02 11.10
C SER A 135 -52.94 -62.28 11.66
N ALA A 136 -51.62 -62.24 11.88
CA ALA A 136 -50.87 -63.36 12.46
C ALA A 136 -51.31 -63.69 13.90
N VAL A 137 -51.63 -62.67 14.72
CA VAL A 137 -52.16 -62.88 16.07
C VAL A 137 -53.55 -63.52 16.02
N ILE A 138 -54.43 -63.05 15.13
CA ILE A 138 -55.79 -63.58 14.98
C ILE A 138 -55.76 -65.04 14.50
N GLU A 139 -54.92 -65.37 13.52
CA GLU A 139 -54.73 -66.74 13.04
C GLU A 139 -54.24 -67.68 14.14
N LYS A 140 -53.32 -67.21 14.99
CA LYS A 140 -52.81 -67.99 16.13
C LYS A 140 -53.85 -68.23 17.23
N ILE A 141 -54.85 -67.36 17.37
CA ILE A 141 -55.91 -67.46 18.39
C ILE A 141 -57.11 -68.28 17.89
N LEU A 142 -57.57 -68.05 16.66
CA LEU A 142 -58.76 -68.71 16.09
C LEU A 142 -58.47 -69.99 15.31
N GLY A 143 -57.20 -70.32 15.04
CA GLY A 143 -56.80 -71.54 14.32
C GLY A 143 -57.21 -71.57 12.84
N SER A 144 -57.76 -70.46 12.32
CA SER A 144 -58.07 -70.26 10.91
C SER A 144 -57.81 -68.80 10.51
N ALA A 145 -57.44 -68.56 9.25
CA ALA A 145 -57.16 -67.23 8.75
C ALA A 145 -58.42 -66.36 8.74
N ALA A 146 -58.39 -65.21 9.40
CA ALA A 146 -59.46 -64.22 9.31
C ALA A 146 -59.54 -63.62 7.90
N ALA A 147 -60.76 -63.30 7.45
CA ALA A 147 -60.96 -62.63 6.16
C ALA A 147 -60.27 -61.26 6.17
N LYS A 148 -59.38 -61.02 5.20
CA LYS A 148 -58.59 -59.77 5.09
C LYS A 148 -59.46 -58.51 5.14
N THR A 149 -60.70 -58.60 4.65
CA THR A 149 -61.68 -57.51 4.67
C THR A 149 -62.12 -57.06 6.05
N ASP A 150 -62.20 -57.96 7.03
CA ASP A 150 -62.65 -57.62 8.40
C ASP A 150 -61.54 -56.96 9.21
N VAL A 151 -60.29 -57.39 9.01
CA VAL A 151 -59.09 -56.78 9.62
C VAL A 151 -58.87 -55.36 9.07
N ASP A 152 -59.06 -55.18 7.76
CA ASP A 152 -58.94 -53.89 7.09
C ASP A 152 -60.04 -52.90 7.55
N ALA A 153 -61.28 -53.37 7.70
CA ALA A 153 -62.40 -52.56 8.20
C ALA A 153 -62.19 -52.13 9.66
N ALA A 154 -61.69 -53.03 10.52
CA ALA A 154 -61.38 -52.73 11.91
C ALA A 154 -60.23 -51.71 12.04
N LEU A 155 -59.14 -51.87 11.29
CA LEU A 155 -58.03 -50.90 11.29
C LEU A 155 -58.47 -49.52 10.77
N ALA A 156 -59.31 -49.46 9.73
CA ALA A 156 -59.84 -48.20 9.22
C ALA A 156 -60.70 -47.46 10.25
N SER A 157 -61.50 -48.19 11.05
CA SER A 157 -62.32 -47.61 12.13
C SER A 157 -61.50 -47.01 13.28
N VAL A 158 -60.29 -47.56 13.53
CA VAL A 158 -59.37 -47.07 14.57
C VAL A 158 -58.53 -45.90 14.05
N ALA A 159 -58.13 -45.92 12.77
CA ALA A 159 -57.39 -44.82 12.14
C ALA A 159 -58.23 -43.55 11.90
N ALA A 160 -59.56 -43.65 11.92
CA ALA A 160 -60.49 -42.54 11.77
C ALA A 160 -60.90 -41.86 13.09
N ARG A 161 -60.42 -42.36 14.24
CA ARG A 161 -60.56 -41.73 15.57
C ARG A 161 -59.33 -40.87 15.88
#